data_AF-A0A847NLY4-F1
#
_entry.id   AF-A0A847NLY4-F1
#
_cell.length_a   1.000
_cell.length_b   1.000
_cell.length_c   1.000
_cell.angle_alpha   90.00
_cell.angle_beta   90.00
_cell.angle_gamma   90.00
#
_symmetry.space_group_name_H-M   'P 1'
#
loop_
_entity.id
_entity.type
_entity.pdbx_description
1 polymer ?
#
loop_
_entity_poly.entity_id
_entity_poly.type
_entity_poly.pdbx_seq_one_letter_code
_entity_poly.pdbx_strand_id
1 'polypeptide(L)'
;MKINNPLGTYKKRKKVYSDLLNKQAGKINKLSNIRLIIALVGIGNIIYLYVIKGPSYSYYISLVYIGLFAYVVTIHNRLKHNNKYFQALHDINETGLHHINGKWKEFKDTGLEYLDDSHSFSSDLDVFGQGSLFQYINTTTSYMGRETLKRYLTEPCKKEEEII
;
A
#
# COMPACT_ATOMS: atom_id res chain seq x y z
N MET A 1 -18.04 -27.83 -6.35
CA MET A 1 -17.19 -26.66 -6.06
C MET A 1 -16.09 -26.61 -7.13
N LYS A 2 -16.12 -25.68 -8.09
CA LYS A 2 -15.05 -25.60 -9.11
C LYS A 2 -13.76 -25.23 -8.38
N ILE A 3 -12.77 -26.13 -8.40
CA ILE A 3 -11.43 -25.85 -7.92
C ILE A 3 -10.85 -24.78 -8.87
N ASN A 4 -11.06 -23.51 -8.52
CA ASN A 4 -10.50 -22.40 -9.26
C ASN A 4 -8.99 -22.51 -9.14
N ASN A 5 -8.29 -22.71 -10.27
CA ASN A 5 -6.84 -22.71 -10.33
C ASN A 5 -6.28 -21.44 -9.66
N PRO A 6 -5.69 -21.53 -8.44
CA PRO A 6 -5.28 -20.35 -7.69
C PRO A 6 -4.15 -19.60 -8.40
N LEU A 7 -3.24 -20.34 -9.04
CA LEU A 7 -2.15 -19.80 -9.84
C LEU A 7 -2.68 -18.95 -11.00
N GLY A 8 -3.68 -19.45 -11.72
CA GLY A 8 -4.33 -18.70 -12.81
C GLY A 8 -5.00 -17.43 -12.31
N THR A 9 -5.66 -17.50 -11.15
CA THR A 9 -6.36 -16.37 -10.54
C THR A 9 -5.39 -15.26 -10.12
N TYR A 10 -4.33 -15.60 -9.39
CA TYR A 10 -3.31 -14.63 -8.96
C TYR A 10 -2.57 -14.02 -10.15
N LYS A 11 -2.16 -14.81 -11.15
CA LYS A 11 -1.54 -14.27 -12.37
C LYS A 11 -2.43 -13.27 -13.09
N LYS A 12 -3.72 -13.62 -13.27
CA LYS A 12 -4.69 -12.74 -13.93
C LYS A 12 -4.85 -11.43 -13.16
N ARG A 13 -5.11 -11.50 -11.85
CA ARG A 13 -5.30 -10.31 -10.99
C ARG A 13 -4.05 -9.44 -10.92
N LYS A 14 -2.86 -10.03 -10.74
CA LYS A 14 -1.58 -9.31 -10.75
C LYS A 14 -1.42 -8.50 -12.04
N LYS A 15 -1.68 -9.11 -13.21
CA LYS A 15 -1.62 -8.43 -14.50
C LYS A 15 -2.61 -7.27 -14.58
N VAL A 16 -3.87 -7.48 -14.18
CA VAL A 16 -4.89 -6.41 -14.17
C VAL A 16 -4.44 -5.22 -13.31
N TYR A 17 -3.93 -5.47 -12.10
CA TYR A 17 -3.48 -4.40 -11.22
C TYR A 17 -2.22 -3.71 -11.74
N SER A 18 -1.28 -4.44 -12.36
CA SER A 18 -0.11 -3.86 -13.03
C SER A 18 -0.52 -2.91 -14.16
N ASP A 19 -1.49 -3.29 -14.99
CA ASP A 19 -2.01 -2.43 -16.06
C ASP A 19 -2.70 -1.17 -15.51
N LEU A 20 -3.44 -1.30 -14.40
CA LEU A 20 -4.08 -0.17 -13.73
C LEU A 20 -3.07 0.80 -13.10
N LEU A 21 -1.99 0.27 -12.52
CA LEU A 21 -0.88 1.06 -11.97
C LEU A 21 -0.18 1.87 -13.07
N ASN A 22 0.16 1.23 -14.19
CA ASN A 22 0.79 1.92 -15.32
C ASN A 22 -0.08 3.04 -15.90
N LYS A 23 -1.39 2.78 -16.05
CA LYS A 23 -2.37 3.79 -16.49
C LYS A 23 -2.47 4.97 -15.51
N GLN A 24 -2.44 4.70 -14.20
CA GLN A 24 -2.52 5.75 -13.18
C GLN A 24 -1.23 6.54 -13.05
N ALA A 25 -0.07 5.90 -13.16
CA ALA A 25 1.24 6.56 -13.14
C ALA A 25 1.32 7.66 -14.22
N GLY A 26 0.88 7.37 -15.45
CA GLY A 26 0.82 8.37 -16.53
C GLY A 26 -0.06 9.59 -16.18
N LYS A 27 -1.25 9.35 -15.61
CA LYS A 27 -2.17 10.43 -15.18
C LYS A 27 -1.58 11.26 -14.03
N ILE A 28 -0.97 10.60 -13.05
CA ILE A 28 -0.33 11.23 -11.89
C ILE A 28 0.81 12.15 -12.36
N ASN A 29 1.66 11.67 -13.26
CA ASN A 29 2.77 12.45 -13.83
C ASN A 29 2.26 13.65 -14.63
N LYS A 30 1.23 13.46 -15.47
CA LYS A 30 0.61 14.56 -16.22
C LYS A 30 0.05 15.64 -15.29
N LEU A 31 -0.65 15.26 -14.21
CA LEU A 31 -1.15 16.21 -13.22
C LEU A 31 -0.03 16.89 -12.43
N SER A 32 1.07 16.19 -12.15
CA SER A 32 2.25 16.79 -11.51
C SER A 32 2.82 17.92 -12.37
N ASN A 33 2.96 17.69 -13.68
CA ASN A 33 3.43 18.70 -14.63
C ASN A 33 2.43 19.86 -14.78
N ILE A 34 1.14 19.57 -14.90
CA ILE A 34 0.09 20.62 -14.97
C ILE A 34 0.13 21.51 -13.74
N ARG A 35 0.26 20.93 -12.54
CA ARG A 35 0.36 21.68 -11.29
C ARG A 35 1.59 22.61 -11.28
N LEU A 36 2.74 22.14 -11.77
CA LEU A 36 3.95 22.98 -11.88
C LEU A 36 3.74 24.13 -12.85
N ILE A 37 3.13 23.88 -14.01
CA ILE A 37 2.81 24.93 -14.99
C ILE A 37 1.87 25.97 -14.36
N ILE A 38 0.81 25.53 -13.68
CA ILE A 38 -0.13 26.43 -12.99
C ILE A 38 0.59 27.29 -11.95
N ALA A 39 1.51 26.72 -11.18
CA ALA A 39 2.28 27.47 -10.20
C ALA A 39 3.18 28.53 -10.86
N LEU A 40 3.94 28.15 -11.90
CA LEU A 40 4.84 29.07 -12.60
C LEU A 40 4.08 30.19 -13.32
N VAL A 41 3.03 29.84 -14.05
CA VAL A 41 2.17 30.80 -14.76
C VAL A 41 1.42 31.69 -13.76
N GLY A 42 0.96 31.13 -12.65
CA GLY A 42 0.31 31.87 -11.57
C GLY A 42 1.22 32.92 -10.96
N ILE A 43 2.44 32.53 -10.55
CA ILE A 43 3.44 33.45 -10.01
C ILE A 43 3.77 34.56 -11.01
N GLY A 44 4.01 34.20 -12.28
CA GLY A 44 4.29 35.18 -13.33
C GLY A 44 3.15 36.20 -13.53
N ASN A 45 1.90 35.74 -13.56
CA ASN A 45 0.72 36.61 -13.70
C ASN A 45 0.51 37.51 -12.48
N ILE A 46 0.71 36.99 -11.26
CA ILE A 46 0.58 37.75 -10.02
C ILE A 46 1.57 38.92 -10.00
N ILE A 47 2.83 38.66 -10.36
CA ILE A 47 3.88 39.70 -10.45
C ILE A 47 3.58 40.70 -11.56
N TYR A 48 3.22 40.23 -12.75
CA TYR A 48 2.89 41.09 -13.89
C TYR A 48 1.73 42.05 -13.58
N LEU A 49 0.64 41.53 -13.01
CA LEU A 49 -0.53 42.34 -12.65
C LEU A 49 -0.25 43.28 -11.48
N TYR A 50 0.61 42.88 -10.54
CA TYR A 50 1.05 43.77 -9.47
C TYR A 50 1.75 45.03 -10.02
N VAL A 51 2.64 44.86 -11.00
CA VAL A 51 3.39 45.97 -11.60
C VAL A 51 2.49 46.90 -12.43
N ILE A 52 1.53 46.37 -13.19
CA ILE A 52 0.76 47.17 -14.15
C ILE A 52 -0.54 47.75 -13.56
N LYS A 53 -1.26 46.96 -12.75
CA LYS A 53 -2.60 47.28 -12.27
C LYS A 53 -2.65 47.56 -10.76
N GLY A 54 -1.55 47.37 -10.05
CA GLY A 54 -1.45 47.57 -8.61
C GLY A 54 -1.95 46.37 -7.78
N PRO A 55 -1.90 46.49 -6.43
CA PRO A 55 -2.06 45.36 -5.51
C PRO A 55 -3.47 44.76 -5.51
N SER A 56 -4.52 45.57 -5.68
CA SER A 56 -5.91 45.09 -5.58
C SER A 56 -6.24 44.01 -6.62
N TYR A 57 -5.82 44.18 -7.88
CA TYR A 57 -6.04 43.18 -8.93
C TYR A 57 -5.18 41.93 -8.74
N SER A 58 -3.95 42.10 -8.23
CA SER A 58 -3.03 40.99 -7.91
C SER A 58 -3.58 40.09 -6.79
N TYR A 59 -4.32 40.65 -5.84
CA TYR A 59 -4.98 39.87 -4.79
C TYR A 59 -6.08 38.95 -5.34
N TYR A 60 -6.99 39.48 -6.16
CA TYR A 60 -8.10 38.68 -6.72
C TYR A 60 -7.59 37.53 -7.60
N ILE A 61 -6.60 37.79 -8.46
CA ILE A 61 -6.04 36.74 -9.33
C ILE A 61 -5.28 35.68 -8.52
N SER A 62 -4.63 36.07 -7.42
CA SER A 62 -3.96 35.14 -6.51
C SER A 62 -4.94 34.14 -5.91
N LEU A 63 -6.11 34.61 -5.47
CA LEU A 63 -7.17 33.74 -4.94
C LEU A 63 -7.62 32.69 -5.97
N VAL A 64 -7.77 33.09 -7.23
CA VAL A 64 -8.13 32.20 -8.34
C VAL A 64 -7.06 31.13 -8.57
N TYR A 65 -5.78 31.51 -8.64
CA TYR A 65 -4.68 30.56 -8.83
C TYR A 65 -4.52 29.60 -7.64
N ILE A 66 -4.69 30.09 -6.40
CA ILE A 66 -4.65 29.25 -5.20
C ILE A 66 -5.79 28.22 -5.25
N GLY A 67 -7.01 28.65 -5.58
CA GLY A 67 -8.16 27.75 -5.72
C GLY A 67 -7.95 26.69 -6.80
N LEU A 68 -7.46 27.11 -7.98
CA LEU A 68 -7.15 26.20 -9.09
C LEU A 68 -6.04 25.21 -8.71
N PHE A 69 -4.97 25.68 -8.09
CA PHE A 69 -3.86 24.83 -7.64
C PHE A 69 -4.33 23.81 -6.60
N ALA A 70 -5.09 24.25 -5.59
CA ALA A 70 -5.65 23.38 -4.57
C ALA A 70 -6.55 22.29 -5.18
N TYR A 71 -7.42 22.66 -6.13
CA TYR A 71 -8.26 21.72 -6.85
C TYR A 71 -7.45 20.62 -7.57
N VAL A 72 -6.41 21.01 -8.32
CA VAL A 72 -5.54 20.06 -9.04
C VAL A 72 -4.76 19.17 -8.05
N VAL A 73 -4.27 19.73 -6.94
CA VAL A 73 -3.60 18.96 -5.89
C VAL A 73 -4.52 17.90 -5.28
N THR A 74 -5.78 18.24 -5.00
CA THR A 74 -6.75 17.26 -4.46
C THR A 74 -6.99 16.11 -5.43
N ILE A 75 -7.12 16.36 -6.73
CA ILE A 75 -7.26 15.30 -7.74
C ILE A 75 -5.99 14.44 -7.80
N HIS A 76 -4.81 15.07 -7.81
CA HIS A 76 -3.53 14.35 -7.82
C HIS A 76 -3.39 13.44 -6.59
N ASN A 77 -3.73 13.94 -5.40
CA ASN A 77 -3.67 13.18 -4.16
C ASN A 77 -4.64 12.00 -4.16
N ARG A 78 -5.87 12.19 -4.67
CA ARG A 78 -6.85 11.11 -4.83
C ARG A 78 -6.34 10.01 -5.76
N LEU A 79 -5.78 10.38 -6.92
CA LEU A 79 -5.18 9.40 -7.84
C LEU A 79 -3.98 8.69 -7.22
N LYS A 80 -3.11 9.41 -6.50
CA LYS A 80 -1.96 8.82 -5.82
C LYS A 80 -2.40 7.82 -4.74
N HIS A 81 -3.45 8.14 -3.99
CA HIS A 81 -4.03 7.23 -2.99
C HIS A 81 -4.59 5.97 -3.63
N ASN A 82 -5.38 6.10 -4.70
CA ASN A 82 -5.92 4.99 -5.47
C ASN A 82 -4.81 4.11 -6.07
N ASN A 83 -3.72 4.72 -6.55
CA ASN A 83 -2.57 4.00 -7.05
C ASN A 83 -1.89 3.16 -5.95
N LYS A 84 -1.78 3.68 -4.71
CA LYS A 84 -1.29 2.90 -3.57
C LYS A 84 -2.20 1.70 -3.25
N TYR A 85 -3.52 1.87 -3.35
CA TYR A 85 -4.46 0.77 -3.17
C TYR A 85 -4.24 -0.35 -4.20
N PHE A 86 -4.11 -0.01 -5.48
CA PHE A 86 -3.82 -1.02 -6.50
C PHE A 86 -2.43 -1.63 -6.36
N GLN A 87 -1.45 -0.90 -5.82
CA GLN A 87 -0.15 -1.45 -5.50
C GLN A 87 -0.27 -2.52 -4.42
N ALA A 88 -0.99 -2.23 -3.33
CA ALA A 88 -1.24 -3.23 -2.29
C ALA A 88 -1.95 -4.48 -2.84
N LEU A 89 -2.95 -4.30 -3.71
CA LEU A 89 -3.61 -5.44 -4.37
C LEU A 89 -2.66 -6.22 -5.27
N HIS A 90 -1.82 -5.54 -6.06
CA HIS A 90 -0.80 -6.18 -6.87
C HIS A 90 0.13 -7.03 -5.99
N ASP A 91 0.64 -6.45 -4.91
CA ASP A 91 1.61 -7.07 -4.00
C ASP A 91 1.01 -8.29 -3.29
N ILE A 92 -0.25 -8.23 -2.84
CA ILE A 92 -0.96 -9.39 -2.27
C ILE A 92 -1.00 -10.56 -3.27
N ASN A 93 -1.29 -10.29 -4.54
CA ASN A 93 -1.34 -11.34 -5.57
C ASN A 93 0.07 -11.85 -5.93
N GLU A 94 1.08 -10.98 -5.88
CA GLU A 94 2.47 -11.37 -6.03
C GLU A 94 2.94 -12.28 -4.89
N THR A 95 2.70 -11.89 -3.64
CA THR A 95 2.94 -12.72 -2.45
C THR A 95 2.24 -14.07 -2.60
N GLY A 96 0.96 -14.09 -2.97
CA GLY A 96 0.24 -15.35 -3.23
C GLY A 96 0.90 -16.26 -4.27
N LEU A 97 1.50 -15.69 -5.32
CA LEU A 97 2.31 -16.45 -6.28
C LEU A 97 3.61 -16.97 -5.65
N HIS A 98 4.26 -16.21 -4.78
CA HIS A 98 5.44 -16.67 -4.05
C HIS A 98 5.10 -17.85 -3.13
N HIS A 99 3.96 -17.82 -2.42
CA HIS A 99 3.49 -18.98 -1.63
C HIS A 99 3.32 -20.22 -2.49
N ILE A 100 2.59 -20.13 -3.61
CA ILE A 100 2.32 -21.27 -4.50
C ILE A 100 3.62 -21.84 -5.07
N ASN A 101 4.59 -20.99 -5.40
CA ASN A 101 5.87 -21.41 -5.98
C ASN A 101 6.91 -21.85 -4.94
N GLY A 102 6.54 -21.95 -3.65
CA GLY A 102 7.47 -22.35 -2.57
C GLY A 102 8.50 -21.30 -2.18
N LYS A 103 8.38 -20.06 -2.68
CA LYS A 103 9.30 -18.94 -2.39
C LYS A 103 8.98 -18.20 -1.10
N TRP A 104 8.04 -18.68 -0.30
CA TRP A 104 7.63 -18.06 0.96
C TRP A 104 8.76 -18.00 2.00
N LYS A 105 9.74 -18.91 1.91
CA LYS A 105 10.93 -18.90 2.77
C LYS A 105 11.80 -17.65 2.56
N GLU A 106 11.62 -16.92 1.45
CA GLU A 106 12.34 -15.67 1.18
C GLU A 106 11.66 -14.44 1.84
N PHE A 107 10.51 -14.61 2.48
CA PHE A 107 9.82 -13.50 3.14
C PHE A 107 10.63 -12.98 4.33
N LYS A 108 10.76 -11.65 4.42
CA LYS A 108 11.58 -11.01 5.45
C LYS A 108 11.04 -11.17 6.86
N ASP A 109 9.72 -11.34 7.00
CA ASP A 109 9.06 -11.42 8.29
C ASP A 109 9.07 -12.86 8.81
N THR A 110 10.09 -13.19 9.59
CA THR A 110 10.32 -14.52 10.16
C THR A 110 9.71 -14.70 11.55
N GLY A 111 9.30 -13.61 12.21
CA GLY A 111 8.86 -13.65 13.61
C GLY A 111 9.98 -14.00 14.61
N LEU A 112 11.26 -13.81 14.24
CA LEU A 112 12.41 -14.13 15.10
C LEU A 112 12.35 -13.46 16.47
N GLU A 113 11.73 -12.29 16.59
CA GLU A 113 11.52 -11.60 17.87
C GLU A 113 10.60 -12.34 18.85
N TYR A 114 9.87 -13.35 18.39
CA TYR A 114 8.96 -14.17 19.19
C TYR A 114 9.53 -15.53 19.56
N LEU A 115 10.77 -15.82 19.15
CA LEU A 115 11.43 -17.08 19.48
C LEU A 115 11.65 -17.17 20.99
N ASP A 116 11.19 -18.26 21.60
CA ASP A 116 11.28 -18.53 23.03
C ASP A 116 11.53 -20.03 23.27
N ASP A 117 12.78 -20.35 23.60
CA ASP A 117 13.23 -21.73 23.87
C ASP A 117 12.66 -22.30 25.18
N SER A 118 12.06 -21.48 26.03
CA SER A 118 11.39 -21.93 27.26
C SER A 118 9.95 -22.36 27.02
N HIS A 119 9.39 -22.06 25.85
CA HIS A 119 8.00 -22.39 25.52
C HIS A 119 7.84 -23.89 25.23
N SER A 120 6.79 -24.50 25.77
CA SER A 120 6.62 -25.96 25.83
C SER A 120 6.65 -26.72 24.49
N PHE A 121 6.44 -26.03 23.38
CA PHE A 121 6.41 -26.64 22.03
C PHE A 121 6.88 -25.71 20.90
N SER A 122 7.21 -24.45 21.19
CA SER A 122 7.42 -23.43 20.14
C SER A 122 8.66 -23.75 19.29
N SER A 123 9.74 -24.15 19.94
CA SER A 123 10.99 -24.51 19.27
C SER A 123 10.89 -25.86 18.56
N ASP A 124 10.21 -26.85 19.13
CA ASP A 124 10.07 -28.19 18.52
C ASP A 124 9.24 -28.18 17.22
N LEU A 125 8.25 -27.28 17.13
CA LEU A 125 7.37 -27.15 15.96
C LEU A 125 7.82 -26.07 14.97
N ASP A 126 8.99 -25.47 15.18
CA ASP A 126 9.49 -24.34 14.40
C ASP A 126 8.40 -23.26 14.22
N VAL A 127 7.77 -22.83 15.32
CA VAL A 127 6.64 -21.87 15.26
C VAL A 127 7.11 -20.50 14.77
N PHE A 128 8.31 -20.08 15.16
CA PHE A 128 8.93 -18.80 14.79
C PHE A 128 10.33 -19.00 14.20
N GLY A 129 10.82 -18.00 13.45
CA GLY A 129 12.14 -18.03 12.83
C GLY A 129 12.11 -18.32 11.32
N GLN A 130 13.28 -18.61 10.77
CA GLN A 130 13.45 -18.85 9.34
C GLN A 130 12.91 -20.23 8.95
N GLY A 131 12.01 -20.28 7.98
CA GLY A 131 11.30 -21.50 7.55
C GLY A 131 10.14 -21.91 8.45
N SER A 132 9.74 -21.06 9.40
CA SER A 132 8.76 -21.35 10.44
C SER A 132 7.30 -21.34 9.97
N LEU A 133 6.41 -21.89 10.81
CA LEU A 133 4.96 -21.80 10.61
C LEU A 133 4.49 -20.34 10.58
N PHE A 134 4.99 -19.48 11.48
CA PHE A 134 4.67 -18.06 11.48
C PHE A 134 5.04 -17.41 10.14
N GLN A 135 6.28 -17.62 9.66
CA GLN A 135 6.71 -17.08 8.36
C GLN A 135 5.82 -17.57 7.21
N TYR A 136 5.35 -18.82 7.28
CA TYR A 136 4.51 -19.40 6.25
C TYR A 136 3.10 -18.81 6.19
N ILE A 137 2.46 -18.55 7.32
CA ILE A 137 1.04 -18.15 7.37
C ILE A 137 0.81 -16.66 7.59
N ASN A 138 1.83 -15.93 8.04
CA ASN A 138 1.70 -14.53 8.41
C ASN A 138 1.34 -13.67 7.19
N THR A 139 0.15 -13.07 7.25
CA THR A 139 -0.37 -12.10 6.28
C THR A 139 -0.71 -10.76 6.93
N THR A 140 -0.28 -10.58 8.18
CA THR A 140 -0.59 -9.39 8.98
C THR A 140 0.24 -8.20 8.49
N THR A 141 -0.34 -7.00 8.59
CA THR A 141 0.31 -5.75 8.14
C THR A 141 0.55 -4.76 9.28
N SER A 142 0.19 -5.13 10.51
CA SER A 142 0.28 -4.27 11.69
C SER A 142 0.91 -5.04 12.85
N TYR A 143 1.58 -4.31 13.73
CA TYR A 143 2.14 -4.86 14.97
C TYR A 143 1.08 -5.61 15.79
N MET A 144 -0.09 -5.02 16.00
CA MET A 144 -1.17 -5.64 16.77
C MET A 144 -1.68 -6.94 16.13
N GLY A 145 -1.72 -6.99 14.79
CA GLY A 145 -2.06 -8.22 14.06
C GLY A 145 -1.01 -9.32 14.27
N ARG A 146 0.27 -8.96 14.25
CA ARG A 146 1.37 -9.88 14.52
C ARG A 146 1.33 -10.42 15.95
N GLU A 147 1.13 -9.56 16.94
CA GLU A 147 0.96 -9.98 18.34
C GLU A 147 -0.23 -10.93 18.51
N THR A 148 -1.33 -10.65 17.82
CA THR A 148 -2.52 -11.52 17.85
C THR A 148 -2.23 -12.88 17.24
N LEU A 149 -1.54 -12.92 16.08
CA LEU A 149 -1.14 -14.17 15.43
C LEU A 149 -0.16 -14.97 16.30
N LYS A 150 0.85 -14.31 16.88
CA LYS A 150 1.77 -14.92 17.84
C LYS A 150 1.00 -15.59 18.97
N ARG A 151 0.07 -14.87 19.61
CA ARG A 151 -0.76 -15.41 20.69
C ARG A 151 -1.54 -16.64 20.24
N TYR A 152 -2.17 -16.61 19.06
CA TYR A 152 -2.88 -17.79 18.54
C TYR A 152 -1.97 -19.00 18.27
N LEU A 153 -0.70 -18.77 17.94
CA LEU A 153 0.25 -19.84 17.70
C LEU A 153 0.86 -20.42 18.99
N THR A 154 0.93 -19.63 20.07
CA THR A 154 1.54 -20.07 21.35
C THR A 154 0.51 -20.49 22.40
N GLU A 155 -0.71 -19.98 22.33
CA GLU A 155 -1.77 -20.20 23.32
C GLU A 155 -2.97 -20.91 22.68
N PRO A 156 -2.96 -22.25 22.55
CA PRO A 156 -4.04 -22.99 21.94
C PRO A 156 -5.34 -22.88 22.77
N CYS A 157 -6.47 -22.75 22.07
CA CYS A 157 -7.80 -22.75 22.67
C CYS A 157 -8.03 -24.05 23.46
N LYS A 158 -8.58 -23.92 24.68
CA LYS A 158 -8.83 -25.09 25.55
C LYS A 158 -10.24 -25.64 25.38
N LYS A 159 -11.13 -24.84 24.81
CA LYS A 159 -12.53 -25.19 24.55
C LYS A 159 -12.82 -25.07 23.06
N GLU A 160 -13.69 -25.94 22.56
CA GLU A 160 -14.10 -25.93 21.16
C GLU A 160 -14.84 -24.63 20.81
N GLU A 161 -15.62 -24.08 21.74
CA GLU A 161 -16.37 -22.82 21.50
C GLU A 161 -15.45 -21.60 21.31
N GLU A 162 -14.18 -21.69 21.70
CA GLU A 162 -13.19 -20.63 21.54
C GLU A 162 -12.50 -20.67 20.17
N ILE A 163 -12.71 -21.74 19.38
CA ILE A 163 -12.16 -21.91 18.03
C ILE A 163 -13.09 -21.19 17.04
N ILE A 164 -12.57 -20.13 16.42
CA ILE A 164 -13.28 -19.29 15.43
C ILE A 164 -13.24 -19.95 14.04
#